data_AF-A0A914TC28-F1
#
_entry.id   AF-A0A914TC28-F1
#
_cell.length_a   1.000
_cell.length_b   1.000
_cell.length_c   1.000
_cell.angle_alpha   90.00
_cell.angle_beta   90.00
_cell.angle_gamma   90.00
#
_symmetry.space_group_name_H-M   'P 1'
#
loop_
_entity.id
_entity.type
_entity.pdbx_description
1 polymer ?
#
loop_
_entity_poly.entity_id
_entity_poly.type
_entity_poly.pdbx_seq_one_letter_code
_entity_poly.pdbx_strand_id
1 'polypeptide(L)'
;MITLPKLAIRFFFPIFVLFSIISAITVIFIIINPALWGILIAYSFWWYTDRETPWKNGRPSQWVRSWRAWKYCADYFNCDLIKTTDLPLDRNYVFAIHPHGVLGISTILNFVTEATNITEKFKLDFRIITLPINFRIPFHRDLELALGLISSDADSIEYALSKDTKGKAVCIVPGGAEESLDAHPGNYDLTLKDRKGFVRLALKTGSDLVPVYNFGETSIFRQIPNQRGSFIRKLQRAFKSATGIAPIICCGRGFINRRFGIIPFPAKIATIVGAPIHVEMNPNPSKKEIAHLHDEYVSALIKLFDEHKVKYGVPEACFIIFPPLWGIAIPYYFWYKYDKDTPRRGGRTIACFRRLPVWTYFAQYFSARLIKTAQLPATKNYMFGCHPHGVLCFGTYISFGTEATHFSQRFPGLQPHMVTLPIQFRFPIRRELFLAAGIITSDADSIEYVLNKKDKGQVICVVPGGAEEALDSHHNNYDLTLHKRKGFIRLAIKNNTALVPVYCFNENMTYMQFPNRKGSIVRNLQCFIKDIIGFAPTVFAGTGFFNRYVGFMPFPAQITTVVGAPIDTPYHPNPPKELVDKVHQEYIKSLINLFEEHKTRYGIREDVELRIV
;
A
#
# COMPACT_ATOMS: atom_id res chain seq x y z
N MET A 1 -36.19 -5.29 -13.71
CA MET A 1 -35.88 -5.82 -15.05
C MET A 1 -34.39 -5.64 -15.37
N ILE A 2 -33.75 -6.64 -15.96
CA ILE A 2 -32.38 -6.55 -16.50
C ILE A 2 -32.48 -5.88 -17.88
N THR A 3 -31.81 -4.75 -18.10
CA THR A 3 -31.81 -4.06 -19.40
C THR A 3 -30.84 -4.75 -20.38
N LEU A 4 -31.07 -4.61 -21.69
CA LEU A 4 -30.19 -5.18 -22.73
C LEU A 4 -28.71 -4.79 -22.56
N PRO A 5 -28.35 -3.52 -22.25
CA PRO A 5 -26.96 -3.15 -21.92
C PRO A 5 -26.36 -3.94 -20.76
N LYS A 6 -27.14 -4.17 -19.70
CA LYS A 6 -26.69 -4.96 -18.53
C LYS A 6 -26.51 -6.43 -18.88
N LEU A 7 -27.27 -6.96 -19.82
CA LEU A 7 -27.13 -8.33 -20.29
C LEU A 7 -25.91 -8.46 -21.21
N ALA A 8 -25.77 -7.58 -22.19
CA ALA A 8 -24.65 -7.57 -23.12
C ALA A 8 -23.32 -7.50 -22.38
N ILE A 9 -23.14 -6.55 -21.45
CA ILE A 9 -21.87 -6.46 -20.71
C ILE A 9 -21.63 -7.66 -19.78
N ARG A 10 -22.67 -8.36 -19.33
CA ARG A 10 -22.48 -9.58 -18.51
C ARG A 10 -21.91 -10.72 -19.33
N PHE A 11 -22.32 -10.89 -20.59
CA PHE A 11 -21.91 -12.02 -21.41
C PHE A 11 -20.74 -11.68 -22.34
N PHE A 12 -20.83 -10.57 -23.06
CA PHE A 12 -19.86 -10.19 -24.07
C PHE A 12 -18.53 -9.74 -23.45
N PHE A 13 -18.56 -8.97 -22.37
CA PHE A 13 -17.33 -8.44 -21.77
C PHE A 13 -16.39 -9.54 -21.23
N PRO A 14 -16.85 -10.52 -20.43
CA PRO A 14 -16.00 -11.63 -20.02
C PRO A 14 -15.42 -12.43 -21.18
N ILE A 15 -16.21 -12.70 -22.22
CA ILE A 15 -15.75 -13.42 -23.41
C ILE A 15 -14.65 -12.63 -24.10
N PHE A 16 -14.85 -11.32 -24.27
CA PHE A 16 -13.86 -10.45 -24.90
C PHE A 16 -12.56 -10.36 -24.10
N VAL A 17 -12.62 -10.13 -22.78
CA VAL A 17 -11.43 -10.04 -21.93
C VAL A 17 -10.68 -11.38 -21.84
N LEU A 18 -11.39 -12.50 -21.82
CA LEU A 18 -10.80 -13.83 -21.77
C LEU A 18 -10.47 -14.39 -23.17
N PHE A 19 -10.69 -13.63 -24.25
CA PHE A 19 -10.57 -14.13 -25.62
C PHE A 19 -9.15 -14.62 -25.95
N SER A 20 -8.12 -13.97 -25.40
CA SER A 20 -6.72 -14.41 -25.53
C SER A 20 -6.49 -15.80 -24.94
N ILE A 21 -7.05 -16.06 -23.76
CA ILE A 21 -6.96 -17.34 -23.06
C ILE A 21 -7.76 -18.40 -23.83
N ILE A 22 -9.00 -18.08 -24.22
CA ILE A 22 -9.85 -18.98 -25.01
C ILE A 22 -9.13 -19.38 -26.30
N SER A 23 -8.55 -18.41 -27.00
CA SER A 23 -7.86 -18.65 -28.25
C SER A 23 -6.59 -19.49 -28.07
N ALA A 24 -5.81 -19.25 -27.01
CA ALA A 24 -4.66 -20.09 -26.67
C ALA A 24 -5.07 -21.55 -26.41
N ILE A 25 -6.16 -21.77 -25.66
CA ILE A 25 -6.70 -23.11 -25.41
C ILE A 25 -7.19 -23.76 -26.71
N THR A 26 -7.87 -23.00 -27.58
CA THR A 26 -8.32 -23.49 -28.90
C THR A 26 -7.14 -23.94 -29.76
N VAL A 27 -6.04 -23.19 -29.77
CA VAL A 27 -4.83 -23.57 -30.51
C VAL A 27 -4.23 -24.86 -29.97
N ILE A 28 -4.11 -24.99 -28.64
CA ILE A 28 -3.62 -26.22 -28.01
C ILE A 28 -4.51 -27.40 -28.40
N PHE A 29 -5.83 -27.22 -28.36
CA PHE A 29 -6.80 -28.24 -28.77
C PHE A 29 -6.64 -28.65 -30.25
N ILE A 30 -6.39 -27.70 -31.14
CA ILE A 30 -6.11 -27.97 -32.56
C ILE A 30 -4.79 -28.74 -32.73
N ILE A 31 -3.74 -28.39 -31.97
CA ILE A 31 -2.42 -29.04 -32.05
C ILE A 31 -2.50 -30.50 -31.62
N ILE A 32 -3.19 -30.81 -30.52
CA ILE A 32 -3.29 -32.18 -29.99
C ILE A 32 -4.23 -33.09 -30.79
N ASN A 33 -5.02 -32.53 -31.72
CA ASN A 33 -5.98 -33.29 -32.52
C ASN A 33 -5.56 -33.33 -34.00
N PRO A 34 -4.94 -34.44 -34.48
CA PRO A 34 -4.47 -34.57 -35.85
C PRO A 34 -5.54 -34.34 -36.92
N ALA A 35 -6.81 -34.61 -36.63
CA ALA A 35 -7.91 -34.37 -37.57
C ALA A 35 -8.08 -32.87 -37.90
N LEU A 36 -7.58 -31.98 -37.04
CA LEU A 36 -7.65 -30.52 -37.22
C LEU A 36 -6.35 -29.93 -37.81
N TRP A 37 -5.34 -30.73 -38.11
CA TRP A 37 -4.05 -30.22 -38.60
C TRP A 37 -4.15 -29.51 -39.95
N GLY A 38 -5.12 -29.85 -40.80
CA GLY A 38 -5.38 -29.08 -42.01
C GLY A 38 -5.68 -27.60 -41.72
N ILE A 39 -6.45 -27.32 -40.67
CA ILE A 39 -6.74 -25.95 -40.21
C ILE A 39 -5.46 -25.30 -39.67
N LEU A 40 -4.68 -26.04 -38.88
CA LEU A 40 -3.41 -25.54 -38.32
C LEU A 40 -2.43 -25.13 -39.41
N ILE A 41 -2.26 -25.96 -40.45
CA ILE A 41 -1.35 -25.70 -41.57
C ILE A 41 -1.84 -24.49 -42.37
N ALA A 42 -3.11 -24.45 -42.74
CA ALA A 42 -3.69 -23.33 -43.49
C ALA A 42 -3.57 -22.00 -42.72
N TYR A 43 -3.87 -22.01 -41.43
CA TYR A 43 -3.76 -20.83 -40.58
C TYR A 43 -2.30 -20.42 -40.35
N SER A 44 -1.37 -21.38 -40.20
CA SER A 44 0.06 -21.07 -40.06
C SER A 44 0.65 -20.47 -41.33
N PHE A 45 0.23 -20.94 -42.50
CA PHE A 45 0.59 -20.33 -43.78
C PHE A 45 0.06 -18.89 -43.88
N TRP A 46 -1.23 -18.68 -43.57
CA TRP A 46 -1.83 -17.34 -43.51
C TRP A 46 -1.10 -16.42 -42.54
N TRP A 47 -0.77 -16.90 -41.34
CA TRP A 47 -0.03 -16.11 -40.37
C TRP A 47 1.32 -15.68 -40.91
N TYR A 48 2.06 -16.63 -41.49
CA TYR A 48 3.40 -16.37 -41.99
C TYR A 48 3.39 -15.29 -43.07
N THR A 49 2.40 -15.30 -43.96
CA THR A 49 2.26 -14.28 -45.01
C THR A 49 1.77 -12.93 -44.46
N ASP A 50 0.90 -12.93 -43.45
CA ASP A 50 0.34 -11.72 -42.82
C ASP A 50 1.19 -11.16 -41.66
N ARG A 51 2.34 -11.78 -41.33
CA ARG A 51 3.08 -11.52 -40.08
C ARG A 51 3.46 -10.06 -39.83
N GLU A 52 3.71 -9.28 -40.88
CA GLU A 52 4.13 -7.87 -40.80
C GLU A 52 2.98 -6.89 -40.58
N THR A 53 1.73 -7.33 -40.76
CA THR A 53 0.53 -6.49 -40.71
C THR A 53 0.39 -5.66 -39.41
N PRO A 54 0.72 -6.17 -38.20
CA PRO A 54 0.71 -5.37 -36.98
C PRO A 54 1.65 -4.15 -37.00
N TRP A 55 2.70 -4.17 -37.81
CA TRP A 55 3.65 -3.06 -37.98
C TRP A 55 3.37 -2.22 -39.24
N LYS A 56 2.36 -2.60 -40.03
CA LYS A 56 2.02 -1.96 -41.30
C LYS A 56 0.54 -1.56 -41.38
N ASN A 57 0.11 -0.68 -40.48
CA ASN A 57 -1.26 -0.14 -40.39
C ASN A 57 -2.37 -1.15 -40.02
N GLY A 58 -2.06 -2.41 -39.72
CA GLY A 58 -3.09 -3.39 -39.36
C GLY A 58 -4.06 -3.67 -40.51
N ARG A 59 -5.20 -4.29 -40.18
CA ARG A 59 -6.26 -4.63 -41.16
C ARG A 59 -7.66 -4.44 -40.54
N PRO A 60 -8.06 -3.18 -40.27
CA PRO A 60 -9.31 -2.89 -39.59
C PRO A 60 -10.51 -3.40 -40.39
N SER A 61 -11.48 -3.98 -39.70
CA SER A 61 -12.75 -4.46 -40.24
C SER A 61 -13.87 -3.60 -39.71
N GLN A 62 -14.53 -2.86 -40.60
CA GLN A 62 -15.66 -2.03 -40.21
C GLN A 62 -16.80 -2.86 -39.61
N TRP A 63 -16.96 -4.10 -40.06
CA TRP A 63 -17.94 -5.03 -39.51
C TRP A 63 -17.67 -5.35 -38.03
N VAL A 64 -16.44 -5.73 -37.68
CA VAL A 64 -16.05 -6.02 -36.29
C VAL A 64 -16.17 -4.79 -35.40
N ARG A 65 -15.69 -3.63 -35.89
CA ARG A 65 -15.76 -2.35 -35.18
C ARG A 65 -17.21 -1.87 -34.97
N SER A 66 -18.16 -2.33 -35.79
CA SER A 66 -19.58 -1.96 -35.74
C SER A 66 -20.49 -2.99 -35.06
N TRP A 67 -19.95 -4.02 -34.40
CA TRP A 67 -20.80 -4.98 -33.67
C TRP A 67 -21.70 -4.31 -32.65
N ARG A 68 -22.99 -4.70 -32.63
CA ARG A 68 -24.01 -4.11 -31.72
C ARG A 68 -23.64 -4.26 -30.24
N ALA A 69 -22.85 -5.27 -29.90
CA ALA A 69 -22.35 -5.47 -28.53
C ALA A 69 -21.57 -4.25 -28.01
N TRP A 70 -20.81 -3.56 -28.87
CA TRP A 70 -20.08 -2.35 -28.49
C TRP A 70 -21.01 -1.21 -28.08
N LYS A 71 -22.10 -1.00 -28.81
CA LYS A 71 -23.14 -0.01 -28.47
C LYS A 71 -23.76 -0.31 -27.12
N TYR A 72 -24.11 -1.57 -26.86
CA TYR A 72 -24.64 -1.96 -25.55
C TYR A 72 -23.64 -1.79 -24.40
N CYS A 73 -22.35 -1.99 -24.66
CA CYS A 73 -21.30 -1.70 -23.68
C CYS A 73 -21.18 -0.19 -23.44
N ALA A 74 -21.20 0.65 -24.48
CA ALA A 74 -21.23 2.11 -24.33
C ALA A 74 -22.46 2.60 -23.57
N ASP A 75 -23.64 2.08 -23.87
CA ASP A 75 -24.89 2.38 -23.16
C ASP A 75 -24.81 2.02 -21.66
N TYR A 76 -24.14 0.91 -21.33
CA TYR A 76 -23.96 0.49 -19.94
C TYR A 76 -23.18 1.51 -19.11
N PHE A 77 -22.19 2.15 -19.73
CA PHE A 77 -21.38 3.21 -19.11
C PHE A 77 -21.92 4.61 -19.38
N ASN A 78 -23.00 4.78 -20.13
CA ASN A 78 -23.42 6.08 -20.64
C ASN A 78 -22.21 6.83 -21.24
N CYS A 79 -21.51 6.16 -22.16
CA CYS A 79 -20.22 6.58 -22.68
C CYS A 79 -20.36 7.70 -23.71
N ASP A 80 -19.79 8.86 -23.41
CA ASP A 80 -19.81 10.04 -24.28
C ASP A 80 -18.42 10.29 -24.90
N LEU A 81 -18.36 10.48 -26.22
CA LEU A 81 -17.17 11.00 -26.94
C LEU A 81 -17.41 12.44 -27.37
N ILE A 82 -16.68 13.38 -26.75
CA ILE A 82 -16.82 14.82 -26.96
C ILE A 82 -15.65 15.32 -27.79
N LYS A 83 -15.97 15.87 -28.96
CA LYS A 83 -15.05 16.59 -29.83
C LYS A 83 -15.15 18.08 -29.52
N THR A 84 -14.06 18.71 -29.09
CA THR A 84 -14.07 20.15 -28.72
C THR A 84 -13.74 21.08 -29.90
N THR A 85 -13.03 20.58 -30.91
CA THR A 85 -12.67 21.33 -32.12
C THR A 85 -12.62 20.41 -33.33
N ASP A 86 -12.77 20.99 -34.51
CA ASP A 86 -12.49 20.30 -35.77
C ASP A 86 -10.99 20.06 -35.96
N LEU A 87 -10.65 18.90 -36.51
CA LEU A 87 -9.30 18.46 -36.82
C LEU A 87 -9.16 18.41 -38.34
N PRO A 88 -8.31 19.25 -38.95
CA PRO A 88 -8.01 19.21 -40.37
C PRO A 88 -7.58 17.81 -40.85
N LEU A 89 -8.03 17.40 -42.04
CA LEU A 89 -7.68 16.09 -42.62
C LEU A 89 -6.35 16.12 -43.41
N ASP A 90 -5.72 17.28 -43.52
CA ASP A 90 -4.48 17.55 -44.26
C ASP A 90 -3.19 17.19 -43.49
N ARG A 91 -3.35 16.64 -42.28
CA ARG A 91 -2.26 16.31 -41.36
C ARG A 91 -2.59 15.07 -40.53
N ASN A 92 -1.59 14.58 -39.82
CA ASN A 92 -1.70 13.43 -38.94
C ASN A 92 -1.67 13.86 -37.48
N TYR A 93 -2.16 12.99 -36.60
CA TYR A 93 -2.31 13.29 -35.19
C TYR A 93 -1.79 12.17 -34.29
N VAL A 94 -1.23 12.56 -33.16
CA VAL A 94 -0.96 11.66 -32.03
C VAL A 94 -1.93 12.01 -30.90
N PHE A 95 -2.93 11.14 -30.71
CA PHE A 95 -3.90 11.26 -29.63
C PHE A 95 -3.30 10.65 -28.37
N ALA A 96 -2.97 11.48 -27.39
CA ALA A 96 -2.45 11.02 -26.11
C ALA A 96 -3.58 10.99 -25.08
N ILE A 97 -3.99 9.77 -24.72
CA ILE A 97 -5.20 9.45 -23.96
C ILE A 97 -4.86 9.19 -22.49
N HIS A 98 -5.60 9.84 -21.59
CA HIS A 98 -5.42 9.75 -20.13
C HIS A 98 -6.74 9.63 -19.39
N PRO A 99 -6.80 9.03 -18.19
CA PRO A 99 -5.87 8.00 -17.73
C PRO A 99 -6.11 6.66 -18.47
N HIS A 100 -5.17 5.73 -18.33
CA HIS A 100 -5.29 4.36 -18.86
C HIS A 100 -6.44 3.56 -18.25
N GLY A 101 -6.76 3.76 -16.96
CA GLY A 101 -7.68 2.87 -16.25
C GLY A 101 -7.11 1.46 -16.06
N VAL A 102 -7.93 0.52 -15.56
CA VAL A 102 -7.50 -0.88 -15.39
C VAL A 102 -7.36 -1.59 -16.73
N LEU A 103 -8.31 -1.38 -17.65
CA LEU A 103 -8.37 -2.04 -18.97
C LEU A 103 -8.49 -1.06 -20.15
N GLY A 104 -8.59 0.26 -19.92
CA GLY A 104 -8.78 1.25 -20.98
C GLY A 104 -10.09 1.08 -21.73
N ILE A 105 -11.20 0.87 -21.00
CA ILE A 105 -12.51 0.61 -21.60
C ILE A 105 -12.99 1.81 -22.41
N SER A 106 -12.81 3.03 -21.89
CA SER A 106 -13.05 4.26 -22.63
C SER A 106 -12.32 4.28 -23.97
N THR A 107 -11.05 3.87 -23.99
CA THR A 107 -10.23 3.86 -25.21
C THR A 107 -10.78 2.89 -26.25
N ILE A 108 -11.18 1.69 -25.82
CA ILE A 108 -11.78 0.69 -26.72
C ILE A 108 -13.11 1.21 -27.29
N LEU A 109 -14.03 1.64 -26.42
CA LEU A 109 -15.34 2.06 -26.86
C LEU A 109 -15.29 3.30 -27.76
N ASN A 110 -14.44 4.27 -27.44
CA ASN A 110 -14.40 5.54 -28.15
C ASN A 110 -13.49 5.57 -29.35
N PHE A 111 -12.34 4.89 -29.33
CA PHE A 111 -11.37 5.00 -30.42
C PHE A 111 -11.26 3.74 -31.28
N VAL A 112 -11.46 2.56 -30.69
CA VAL A 112 -11.33 1.29 -31.42
C VAL A 112 -12.63 0.94 -32.17
N THR A 113 -13.78 1.18 -31.55
CA THR A 113 -15.09 0.73 -32.08
C THR A 113 -15.95 1.88 -32.57
N GLU A 114 -17.04 1.57 -33.27
CA GLU A 114 -18.06 2.55 -33.68
C GLU A 114 -19.15 2.75 -32.60
N ALA A 115 -18.88 2.38 -31.34
CA ALA A 115 -19.88 2.49 -30.27
C ALA A 115 -20.36 3.94 -30.06
N THR A 116 -19.46 4.92 -30.26
CA THR A 116 -19.72 6.35 -30.09
C THR A 116 -19.56 7.15 -31.39
N ASN A 117 -19.68 6.48 -32.54
CA ASN A 117 -19.66 7.06 -33.90
C ASN A 117 -18.38 7.87 -34.19
N ILE A 118 -17.21 7.30 -33.89
CA ILE A 118 -15.93 8.00 -34.07
C ILE A 118 -15.66 8.38 -35.53
N THR A 119 -15.97 7.51 -36.49
CA THR A 119 -15.75 7.78 -37.91
C THR A 119 -16.54 8.99 -38.39
N GLU A 120 -17.80 9.12 -37.96
CA GLU A 120 -18.64 10.28 -38.29
C GLU A 120 -18.11 11.57 -37.65
N LYS A 121 -17.74 11.51 -36.36
CA LYS A 121 -17.30 12.68 -35.58
C LYS A 121 -15.99 13.29 -36.09
N PHE A 122 -15.02 12.46 -36.46
CA PHE A 122 -13.67 12.91 -36.77
C PHE A 122 -13.27 12.74 -38.23
N LYS A 123 -13.84 11.75 -38.95
CA LYS A 123 -13.45 11.40 -40.33
C LYS A 123 -11.95 11.08 -40.50
N LEU A 124 -11.26 10.80 -39.40
CA LEU A 124 -9.86 10.38 -39.37
C LEU A 124 -9.76 8.85 -39.38
N ASP A 125 -8.65 8.35 -39.89
CA ASP A 125 -8.30 6.93 -39.86
C ASP A 125 -7.51 6.61 -38.57
N PHE A 126 -8.20 6.00 -37.59
CA PHE A 126 -7.64 5.76 -36.25
C PHE A 126 -6.87 4.44 -36.15
N ARG A 127 -5.71 4.48 -35.51
CA ARG A 127 -4.92 3.31 -35.12
C ARG A 127 -4.60 3.36 -33.63
N ILE A 128 -4.90 2.28 -32.92
CA ILE A 128 -4.63 2.20 -31.47
C ILE A 128 -3.42 1.32 -31.28
N ILE A 129 -2.46 1.77 -30.48
CA ILE A 129 -1.28 0.96 -30.21
C ILE A 129 -1.53 0.01 -29.05
N THR A 130 -1.03 -1.22 -29.17
CA THR A 130 -1.00 -2.20 -28.08
C THR A 130 0.33 -2.96 -28.05
N LEU A 131 0.55 -3.70 -26.97
CA LEU A 131 1.79 -4.45 -26.75
C LEU A 131 2.01 -5.50 -27.87
N PRO A 132 3.24 -5.67 -28.38
CA PRO A 132 3.55 -6.63 -29.43
C PRO A 132 3.14 -8.07 -29.12
N ILE A 133 3.06 -8.43 -27.83
CA ILE A 133 2.63 -9.76 -27.37
C ILE A 133 1.19 -10.10 -27.79
N ASN A 134 0.29 -9.11 -27.91
CA ASN A 134 -1.10 -9.33 -28.33
C ASN A 134 -1.18 -9.90 -29.75
N PHE A 135 -0.15 -9.66 -30.58
CA PHE A 135 -0.04 -10.17 -31.94
C PHE A 135 0.69 -11.52 -32.03
N ARG A 136 1.05 -12.14 -30.91
CA ARG A 136 1.67 -13.49 -30.88
C ARG A 136 0.68 -14.61 -30.56
N ILE A 137 -0.52 -14.28 -30.07
CA ILE A 137 -1.55 -15.26 -29.71
C ILE A 137 -2.49 -15.44 -30.90
N PRO A 138 -2.64 -16.67 -31.45
CA PRO A 138 -3.56 -16.90 -32.57
C PRO A 138 -5.01 -16.59 -32.30
N PHE A 139 -5.73 -16.23 -33.36
CA PHE A 139 -7.11 -15.74 -33.37
C PHE A 139 -7.33 -14.42 -32.60
N HIS A 140 -6.76 -14.27 -31.41
CA HIS A 140 -6.67 -13.01 -30.68
C HIS A 140 -5.98 -11.92 -31.51
N ARG A 141 -4.83 -12.24 -32.10
CA ARG A 141 -4.13 -11.36 -33.06
C ARG A 141 -5.07 -10.83 -34.12
N ASP A 142 -5.88 -11.71 -34.71
CA ASP A 142 -6.74 -11.36 -35.83
C ASP A 142 -7.92 -10.49 -35.41
N LEU A 143 -8.44 -10.71 -34.19
CA LEU A 143 -9.44 -9.84 -33.58
C LEU A 143 -8.86 -8.43 -33.32
N GLU A 144 -7.66 -8.34 -32.76
CA GLU A 144 -6.97 -7.07 -32.50
C GLU A 144 -6.71 -6.30 -33.81
N LEU A 145 -6.23 -7.00 -34.83
CA LEU A 145 -6.02 -6.42 -36.16
C LEU A 145 -7.33 -5.96 -36.82
N ALA A 146 -8.39 -6.74 -36.70
CA ALA A 146 -9.73 -6.38 -37.20
C ALA A 146 -10.34 -5.19 -36.44
N LEU A 147 -9.96 -5.00 -35.17
CA LEU A 147 -10.30 -3.83 -34.39
C LEU A 147 -9.44 -2.59 -34.73
N GLY A 148 -8.41 -2.75 -35.58
CA GLY A 148 -7.55 -1.65 -36.01
C GLY A 148 -6.39 -1.35 -35.05
N LEU A 149 -6.05 -2.31 -34.19
CA LEU A 149 -4.88 -2.19 -33.32
C LEU A 149 -3.59 -2.50 -34.08
N ILE A 150 -2.52 -1.79 -33.73
CA ILE A 150 -1.17 -1.94 -34.29
C ILE A 150 -0.13 -2.09 -33.17
N SER A 151 1.08 -2.51 -33.52
CA SER A 151 2.18 -2.63 -32.56
C SER A 151 2.55 -1.27 -31.97
N SER A 152 2.86 -1.25 -30.67
CA SER A 152 3.42 -0.10 -29.96
C SER A 152 4.90 0.17 -30.24
N ASP A 153 5.54 -0.62 -31.10
CA ASP A 153 6.91 -0.38 -31.54
C ASP A 153 7.00 0.93 -32.33
N ALA A 154 8.12 1.66 -32.19
CA ALA A 154 8.29 2.97 -32.81
C ALA A 154 8.11 2.91 -34.34
N ASP A 155 8.69 1.91 -35.00
CA ASP A 155 8.63 1.77 -36.47
C ASP A 155 7.19 1.58 -36.98
N SER A 156 6.35 0.87 -36.22
CA SER A 156 4.93 0.69 -36.54
C SER A 156 4.19 2.03 -36.51
N ILE A 157 4.48 2.86 -35.50
CA ILE A 157 3.84 4.16 -35.34
C ILE A 157 4.39 5.17 -36.36
N GLU A 158 5.70 5.19 -36.59
CA GLU A 158 6.33 6.03 -37.63
C GLU A 158 5.81 5.65 -39.03
N TYR A 159 5.56 4.36 -39.30
CA TYR A 159 4.92 3.89 -40.53
C TYR A 159 3.46 4.35 -40.64
N ALA A 160 2.70 4.29 -39.53
CA ALA A 160 1.31 4.73 -39.51
C ALA A 160 1.17 6.26 -39.68
N LEU A 161 2.15 7.03 -39.20
CA LEU A 161 2.18 8.50 -39.25
C LEU A 161 3.12 9.04 -40.34
N SER A 162 3.49 8.22 -41.33
CA SER A 162 4.45 8.63 -42.35
C SER A 162 3.96 9.87 -43.11
N LYS A 163 4.88 10.70 -43.61
CA LYS A 163 4.55 11.97 -44.27
C LYS A 163 3.62 11.82 -45.48
N ASP A 164 3.70 10.67 -46.15
CA ASP A 164 2.92 10.36 -47.35
C ASP A 164 1.47 9.99 -47.01
N THR A 165 1.14 9.89 -45.73
CA THR A 165 -0.22 9.62 -45.25
C THR A 165 -0.79 10.87 -44.60
N LYS A 166 -2.06 11.18 -44.85
CA LYS A 166 -2.79 12.31 -44.26
C LYS A 166 -4.11 11.81 -43.66
N GLY A 167 -4.66 12.54 -42.70
CA GLY A 167 -5.93 12.21 -42.06
C GLY A 167 -5.86 10.99 -41.14
N LYS A 168 -4.67 10.63 -40.65
CA LYS A 168 -4.48 9.53 -39.70
C LYS A 168 -4.33 10.02 -38.28
N ALA A 169 -4.82 9.21 -37.34
CA ALA A 169 -4.65 9.45 -35.91
C ALA A 169 -4.14 8.19 -35.23
N VAL A 170 -2.99 8.28 -34.55
CA VAL A 170 -2.50 7.21 -33.68
C VAL A 170 -2.83 7.53 -32.23
N CYS A 171 -3.58 6.64 -31.60
CA CYS A 171 -3.98 6.73 -30.20
C CYS A 171 -2.96 6.01 -29.31
N ILE A 172 -2.37 6.76 -28.39
CA ILE A 172 -1.35 6.34 -27.44
C ILE A 172 -1.89 6.59 -26.03
N VAL A 173 -1.62 5.67 -25.10
CA VAL A 173 -1.90 5.84 -23.67
C VAL A 173 -0.57 6.01 -22.93
N PRO A 174 -0.04 7.23 -22.75
CA PRO A 174 1.36 7.43 -22.32
C PRO A 174 1.68 6.85 -20.95
N GLY A 175 0.72 6.85 -20.02
CA GLY A 175 0.88 6.27 -18.69
C GLY A 175 1.07 4.74 -18.70
N GLY A 176 0.48 4.08 -19.70
CA GLY A 176 0.60 2.63 -19.94
C GLY A 176 0.31 1.78 -18.71
N ALA A 177 0.98 0.64 -18.62
CA ALA A 177 0.83 -0.30 -17.51
C ALA A 177 1.30 0.23 -16.14
N GLU A 178 2.03 1.36 -16.05
CA GLU A 178 2.32 1.95 -14.73
C GLU A 178 1.09 2.66 -14.16
N GLU A 179 0.40 3.42 -15.01
CA GLU A 179 -0.74 4.22 -14.61
C GLU A 179 -1.96 3.37 -14.26
N SER A 180 -2.11 2.19 -14.86
CA SER A 180 -3.17 1.24 -14.52
C SER A 180 -3.09 0.74 -13.07
N LEU A 181 -1.90 0.70 -12.45
CA LEU A 181 -1.73 0.38 -11.02
C LEU A 181 -2.27 1.49 -10.10
N ASP A 182 -2.45 2.71 -10.62
CA ASP A 182 -2.98 3.87 -9.93
C ASP A 182 -4.47 4.13 -10.27
N ALA A 183 -5.13 3.26 -11.05
CA ALA A 183 -6.54 3.42 -11.45
C ALA A 183 -7.53 3.11 -10.31
N HIS A 184 -7.54 3.97 -9.29
CA HIS A 184 -8.48 3.96 -8.17
C HIS A 184 -9.61 4.98 -8.39
N PRO A 185 -10.85 4.68 -7.96
CA PRO A 185 -11.94 5.65 -8.00
C PRO A 185 -11.55 6.95 -7.27
N GLY A 186 -11.74 8.09 -7.92
CA GLY A 186 -11.38 9.41 -7.38
C GLY A 186 -9.88 9.73 -7.41
N ASN A 187 -9.04 8.87 -7.98
CA ASN A 187 -7.65 9.21 -8.28
C ASN A 187 -7.55 9.81 -9.69
N TYR A 188 -6.83 10.93 -9.80
CA TYR A 188 -6.59 11.67 -11.03
C TYR A 188 -5.09 11.82 -11.35
N ASP A 189 -4.22 11.18 -10.56
CA ASP A 189 -2.78 11.20 -10.78
C ASP A 189 -2.42 10.48 -12.09
N LEU A 190 -1.69 11.18 -12.97
CA LEU A 190 -1.20 10.64 -14.23
C LEU A 190 0.28 10.29 -14.17
N THR A 191 0.68 9.23 -14.85
CA THR A 191 2.09 8.89 -15.06
C THR A 191 2.59 9.53 -16.35
N LEU A 192 2.79 10.85 -16.33
CA LEU A 192 3.13 11.63 -17.53
C LEU A 192 4.49 12.33 -17.47
N LYS A 193 4.93 12.80 -16.29
CA LYS A 193 6.10 13.68 -16.13
C LYS A 193 7.36 13.27 -16.93
N ASP A 194 7.68 11.99 -16.92
CA ASP A 194 8.89 11.45 -17.58
C ASP A 194 8.57 10.71 -18.90
N ARG A 195 7.30 10.73 -19.37
CA ARG A 195 6.83 10.00 -20.56
C ARG A 195 6.93 10.85 -21.82
N LYS A 196 8.14 11.15 -22.26
CA LYS A 196 8.38 12.05 -23.42
C LYS A 196 8.41 11.37 -24.79
N GLY A 197 8.22 10.04 -24.84
CA GLY A 197 8.35 9.25 -26.06
C GLY A 197 7.35 9.61 -27.17
N PHE A 198 6.09 9.86 -26.81
CA PHE A 198 5.05 10.23 -27.77
C PHE A 198 5.28 11.63 -28.36
N VAL A 199 5.84 12.55 -27.59
CA VAL A 199 6.24 13.90 -28.07
C VAL A 199 7.40 13.80 -29.05
N ARG A 200 8.41 12.97 -28.74
CA ARG A 200 9.52 12.70 -29.67
C ARG A 200 9.01 12.15 -31.00
N LEU A 201 8.02 11.26 -30.96
CA LEU A 201 7.41 10.64 -32.13
C LEU A 201 6.59 11.63 -32.96
N ALA A 202 5.83 12.50 -32.31
CA ALA A 202 5.11 13.60 -32.95
C ALA A 202 6.07 14.54 -33.70
N LEU A 203 7.16 14.97 -33.05
CA LEU A 203 8.21 15.79 -33.67
C LEU A 203 8.84 15.12 -34.88
N LYS A 204 9.19 13.84 -34.76
CA LYS A 204 9.78 13.07 -35.87
C LYS A 204 8.86 12.94 -37.09
N THR A 205 7.55 12.89 -36.88
CA THR A 205 6.56 12.63 -37.94
C THR A 205 5.88 13.90 -38.44
N GLY A 206 6.00 15.01 -37.70
CA GLY A 206 5.22 16.23 -37.94
C GLY A 206 3.73 16.04 -37.66
N SER A 207 3.40 15.15 -36.73
CA SER A 207 2.01 14.88 -36.35
C SER A 207 1.60 15.75 -35.17
N ASP A 208 0.45 16.42 -35.28
CA ASP A 208 -0.05 17.32 -34.22
C ASP A 208 -0.41 16.50 -32.97
N LEU A 209 -0.11 17.04 -31.78
CA LEU A 209 -0.41 16.38 -30.51
C LEU A 209 -1.82 16.72 -30.05
N VAL A 210 -2.64 15.72 -29.72
CA VAL A 210 -4.01 15.93 -29.24
C VAL A 210 -4.15 15.40 -27.81
N PRO A 211 -4.39 16.28 -26.81
CA PRO A 211 -4.67 15.85 -25.45
C PRO A 211 -6.08 15.27 -25.35
N VAL A 212 -6.20 14.09 -24.73
CA VAL A 212 -7.48 13.41 -24.51
C VAL A 212 -7.61 13.01 -23.05
N TYR A 213 -8.74 13.32 -22.42
CA TYR A 213 -9.02 12.96 -21.02
C TYR A 213 -10.32 12.15 -20.88
N ASN A 214 -10.28 11.07 -20.11
CA ASN A 214 -11.37 10.13 -19.84
C ASN A 214 -11.87 10.27 -18.41
N PHE A 215 -12.95 11.02 -18.20
CA PHE A 215 -13.62 11.06 -16.90
C PHE A 215 -14.37 9.75 -16.64
N GLY A 216 -14.31 9.26 -15.39
CA GLY A 216 -15.01 8.06 -14.93
C GLY A 216 -14.29 6.73 -15.17
N GLU A 217 -13.26 6.69 -16.01
CA GLU A 217 -12.52 5.47 -16.37
C GLU A 217 -11.91 4.75 -15.15
N THR A 218 -11.38 5.49 -14.17
CA THR A 218 -10.80 4.90 -12.95
C THR A 218 -11.84 4.36 -11.96
N SER A 219 -13.13 4.58 -12.22
CA SER A 219 -14.23 4.18 -11.33
C SER A 219 -14.91 2.86 -11.71
N ILE A 220 -14.53 2.26 -12.84
CA ILE A 220 -15.18 1.05 -13.38
C ILE A 220 -14.72 -0.25 -12.70
N PHE A 221 -13.62 -0.22 -11.95
CA PHE A 221 -13.15 -1.33 -11.12
C PHE A 221 -12.70 -0.82 -9.75
N ARG A 222 -12.73 -1.69 -8.74
CA ARG A 222 -12.13 -1.43 -7.43
C ARG A 222 -10.84 -2.22 -7.32
N GLN A 223 -9.73 -1.53 -7.16
CA GLN A 223 -8.44 -2.17 -6.92
C GLN A 223 -8.22 -2.37 -5.42
N ILE A 224 -7.45 -3.40 -5.06
CA ILE A 224 -6.97 -3.51 -3.68
C ILE A 224 -6.04 -2.33 -3.37
N PRO A 225 -5.97 -1.87 -2.11
CA PRO A 225 -5.04 -0.82 -1.73
C PRO A 225 -3.60 -1.21 -2.07
N ASN A 226 -2.97 -0.45 -2.96
CA ASN A 226 -1.62 -0.69 -3.45
C ASN A 226 -0.82 0.62 -3.54
N GLN A 227 -0.93 1.47 -2.52
CA GLN A 227 -0.27 2.78 -2.46
C GLN A 227 1.20 2.72 -2.86
N ARG A 228 1.71 3.78 -3.51
CA ARG A 228 3.13 3.87 -3.89
C ARG A 228 4.02 3.66 -2.66
N GLY A 229 5.00 2.77 -2.78
CA GLY A 229 5.89 2.38 -1.68
C GLY A 229 5.43 1.18 -0.84
N SER A 230 4.16 0.75 -0.96
CA SER A 230 3.64 -0.45 -0.29
C SER A 230 4.34 -1.73 -0.79
N PHE A 231 4.30 -2.79 0.03
CA PHE A 231 4.84 -4.10 -0.36
C PHE A 231 4.14 -4.65 -1.63
N ILE A 232 2.80 -4.55 -1.69
CA ILE A 232 2.02 -4.94 -2.87
C ILE A 232 2.52 -4.19 -4.10
N ARG A 233 2.69 -2.86 -4.01
CA ARG A 233 3.20 -2.08 -5.15
C ARG A 233 4.61 -2.51 -5.56
N LYS A 234 5.50 -2.81 -4.61
CA LYS A 234 6.86 -3.31 -4.92
C LYS A 234 6.80 -4.64 -5.67
N LEU A 235 5.96 -5.58 -5.23
CA LEU A 235 5.76 -6.86 -5.92
C LEU A 235 5.17 -6.67 -7.32
N GLN A 236 4.14 -5.82 -7.45
CA GLN A 236 3.52 -5.51 -8.74
C GLN A 236 4.53 -4.89 -9.72
N ARG A 237 5.37 -3.96 -9.25
CA ARG A 237 6.42 -3.36 -10.07
C ARG A 237 7.53 -4.35 -10.43
N ALA A 238 7.91 -5.25 -9.53
CA ALA A 238 8.89 -6.29 -9.81
C ALA A 238 8.39 -7.25 -10.91
N PHE A 239 7.15 -7.75 -10.78
CA PHE A 239 6.53 -8.60 -11.80
C PHE A 239 6.40 -7.87 -13.14
N LYS A 240 5.95 -6.62 -13.12
CA LYS A 240 5.87 -5.79 -14.33
C LYS A 240 7.25 -5.58 -14.96
N SER A 241 8.29 -5.33 -14.17
CA SER A 241 9.65 -5.16 -14.68
C SER A 241 10.17 -6.43 -15.34
N ALA A 242 9.73 -7.61 -14.88
CA ALA A 242 10.11 -8.90 -15.46
C ALA A 242 9.30 -9.27 -16.71
N THR A 243 8.01 -8.92 -16.76
CA THR A 243 7.07 -9.42 -17.78
C THR A 243 6.53 -8.37 -18.75
N GLY A 244 6.68 -7.08 -18.43
CA GLY A 244 6.01 -5.96 -19.11
C GLY A 244 4.54 -5.77 -18.73
N ILE A 245 3.93 -6.71 -18.00
CA ILE A 245 2.50 -6.72 -17.66
C ILE A 245 2.30 -6.27 -16.21
N ALA A 246 1.35 -5.36 -15.97
CA ALA A 246 0.98 -4.96 -14.61
C ALA A 246 0.02 -5.99 -14.00
N PRO A 247 0.38 -6.67 -12.88
CA PRO A 247 -0.51 -7.62 -12.23
C PRO A 247 -1.49 -6.84 -11.35
N ILE A 248 -2.58 -6.38 -11.96
CA ILE A 248 -3.61 -5.61 -11.28
C ILE A 248 -4.56 -6.56 -10.55
N ILE A 249 -4.64 -6.40 -9.23
CA ILE A 249 -5.64 -7.12 -8.43
C ILE A 249 -6.83 -6.18 -8.24
N CYS A 250 -7.86 -6.40 -9.04
CA CYS A 250 -9.08 -5.62 -9.04
C CYS A 250 -10.32 -6.51 -8.93
N CYS A 251 -11.44 -5.91 -8.50
CA CYS A 251 -12.74 -6.51 -8.52
C CYS A 251 -13.75 -5.56 -9.17
N GLY A 252 -14.58 -6.15 -10.03
CA GLY A 252 -15.83 -5.58 -10.50
C GLY A 252 -17.01 -6.26 -9.80
N ARG A 253 -18.10 -6.41 -10.53
CA ARG A 253 -19.32 -7.14 -10.14
C ARG A 253 -19.38 -8.52 -10.80
N GLY A 254 -20.21 -9.38 -10.23
CA GLY A 254 -20.51 -10.70 -10.78
C GLY A 254 -21.70 -10.69 -11.74
N PHE A 255 -21.98 -11.87 -12.30
CA PHE A 255 -23.18 -12.10 -13.12
C PHE A 255 -24.46 -11.83 -12.33
N ILE A 256 -24.56 -12.40 -11.12
CA ILE A 256 -25.73 -12.28 -10.23
C ILE A 256 -25.48 -11.28 -9.11
N ASN A 257 -24.30 -11.34 -8.48
CA ASN A 257 -23.95 -10.49 -7.34
C ASN A 257 -23.40 -9.12 -7.77
N ARG A 258 -23.55 -8.09 -6.92
CA ARG A 258 -23.08 -6.72 -7.19
C ARG A 258 -21.72 -6.38 -6.55
N ARG A 259 -21.05 -7.35 -5.91
CA ARG A 259 -19.92 -7.06 -5.00
C ARG A 259 -18.58 -7.62 -5.46
N PHE A 260 -18.56 -8.66 -6.29
CA PHE A 260 -17.34 -9.34 -6.69
C PHE A 260 -17.47 -10.07 -8.04
N GLY A 261 -16.52 -9.82 -8.95
CA GLY A 261 -16.38 -10.51 -10.23
C GLY A 261 -15.51 -9.74 -11.22
N ILE A 262 -15.53 -10.14 -12.49
CA ILE A 262 -14.71 -9.55 -13.57
C ILE A 262 -15.47 -8.53 -14.42
N ILE A 263 -16.78 -8.33 -14.20
CA ILE A 263 -17.58 -7.39 -14.98
C ILE A 263 -17.44 -6.00 -14.37
N PRO A 264 -17.17 -4.94 -15.14
CA PRO A 264 -16.98 -3.59 -14.60
C PRO A 264 -18.23 -3.03 -13.92
N PHE A 265 -18.03 -2.16 -12.94
CA PHE A 265 -19.10 -1.37 -12.32
C PHE A 265 -19.66 -0.36 -13.33
N PRO A 266 -20.98 -0.07 -13.26
CA PRO A 266 -21.53 1.00 -14.07
C PRO A 266 -20.98 2.34 -13.55
N ALA A 267 -20.42 3.14 -14.44
CA ALA A 267 -19.97 4.50 -14.18
C ALA A 267 -20.15 5.31 -15.45
N LYS A 268 -20.44 6.62 -15.33
CA LYS A 268 -20.49 7.51 -16.49
C LYS A 268 -19.07 7.69 -17.04
N ILE A 269 -18.84 7.35 -18.29
CA ILE A 269 -17.56 7.61 -18.98
C ILE A 269 -17.76 8.79 -19.92
N ALA A 270 -16.88 9.80 -19.82
CA ALA A 270 -16.85 10.89 -20.78
C ALA A 270 -15.42 11.15 -21.24
N THR A 271 -15.19 10.96 -22.53
CA THR A 271 -13.91 11.21 -23.19
C THR A 271 -13.95 12.56 -23.88
N ILE A 272 -13.10 13.48 -23.42
CA ILE A 272 -12.95 14.82 -23.99
C ILE A 272 -11.70 14.83 -24.87
N VAL A 273 -11.87 15.16 -26.15
CA VAL A 273 -10.78 15.36 -27.11
C VAL A 273 -10.51 16.85 -27.21
N GLY A 274 -9.33 17.30 -26.76
CA GLY A 274 -8.92 18.70 -26.76
C GLY A 274 -8.45 19.20 -28.13
N ALA A 275 -8.02 20.47 -28.16
CA ALA A 275 -7.47 21.09 -29.36
C ALA A 275 -6.09 20.53 -29.73
N PRO A 276 -5.76 20.42 -31.03
CA PRO A 276 -4.45 19.96 -31.47
C PRO A 276 -3.39 21.03 -31.16
N ILE A 277 -2.22 20.57 -30.73
CA ILE A 277 -1.00 21.35 -30.63
C ILE A 277 -0.21 21.12 -31.89
N HIS A 278 0.05 22.19 -32.64
CA HIS A 278 0.76 22.08 -33.90
C HIS A 278 2.22 21.65 -33.67
N VAL A 279 2.69 20.70 -34.47
CA VAL A 279 4.06 20.19 -34.37
C VAL A 279 4.79 20.35 -35.70
N GLU A 280 5.83 21.17 -35.70
CA GLU A 280 6.76 21.24 -36.82
C GLU A 280 7.66 20.01 -36.85
N MET A 281 7.84 19.43 -38.03
CA MET A 281 8.59 18.19 -38.15
C MET A 281 10.09 18.43 -37.96
N ASN A 282 10.67 17.69 -37.02
CA ASN A 282 12.11 17.59 -36.81
C ASN A 282 12.51 16.10 -36.68
N PRO A 283 13.20 15.51 -37.68
CA PRO A 283 13.66 14.11 -37.62
C PRO A 283 14.61 13.80 -36.46
N ASN A 284 15.36 14.80 -35.99
CA ASN A 284 16.36 14.68 -34.93
C ASN A 284 16.12 15.72 -33.82
N PRO A 285 14.99 15.61 -33.09
CA PRO A 285 14.60 16.64 -32.14
C PRO A 285 15.52 16.65 -30.91
N SER A 286 15.85 17.85 -30.44
CA SER A 286 16.73 18.01 -29.27
C SER A 286 15.99 17.67 -27.97
N LYS A 287 16.71 17.31 -26.90
CA LYS A 287 16.10 17.06 -25.58
C LYS A 287 15.34 18.28 -25.05
N LYS A 288 15.82 19.49 -25.37
CA LYS A 288 15.21 20.76 -24.94
C LYS A 288 13.88 21.00 -25.65
N GLU A 289 13.84 20.79 -26.96
CA GLU A 289 12.65 20.88 -27.79
C GLU A 289 11.58 19.88 -27.37
N ILE A 290 11.96 18.60 -27.16
CA ILE A 290 11.06 17.58 -26.63
C ILE A 290 10.49 17.99 -25.27
N ALA A 291 11.32 18.55 -24.38
CA ALA A 291 10.85 19.00 -23.07
C ALA A 291 9.88 20.19 -23.18
N HIS A 292 10.18 21.16 -24.04
CA HIS A 292 9.34 22.34 -24.24
C HIS A 292 7.94 21.96 -24.77
N LEU A 293 7.88 21.16 -25.84
CA LEU A 293 6.60 20.71 -26.41
C LEU A 293 5.85 19.79 -25.43
N HIS A 294 6.56 18.99 -24.63
CA HIS A 294 5.94 18.20 -23.57
C HIS A 294 5.30 19.09 -22.49
N ASP A 295 5.95 20.17 -22.08
CA ASP A 295 5.42 21.09 -21.07
C ASP A 295 4.20 21.85 -21.61
N GLU A 296 4.20 22.22 -22.89
CA GLU A 296 3.04 22.76 -23.60
C GLU A 296 1.88 21.75 -23.63
N TYR A 297 2.16 20.50 -23.98
CA TYR A 297 1.19 19.41 -23.95
C TYR A 297 0.57 19.19 -22.56
N VAL A 298 1.40 19.17 -21.52
CA VAL A 298 0.94 19.02 -20.13
C VAL A 298 0.04 20.20 -19.75
N SER A 299 0.41 21.42 -20.13
CA SER A 299 -0.39 22.62 -19.85
C SER A 299 -1.75 22.57 -20.55
N ALA A 300 -1.79 22.14 -21.81
CA ALA A 300 -3.04 21.96 -22.56
C ALA A 300 -3.93 20.86 -21.95
N LEU A 301 -3.34 19.74 -21.49
CA LEU A 301 -4.07 18.66 -20.84
C LEU A 301 -4.67 19.10 -19.49
N ILE A 302 -3.92 19.85 -18.68
CA ILE A 302 -4.40 20.41 -17.40
C ILE A 302 -5.58 21.35 -17.66
N LYS A 303 -5.43 22.26 -18.63
CA LYS A 303 -6.52 23.16 -19.04
C LYS A 303 -7.77 22.38 -19.46
N LEU A 304 -7.62 21.38 -20.32
CA LEU A 304 -8.72 20.52 -20.78
C LEU A 304 -9.43 19.82 -19.60
N PHE A 305 -8.65 19.31 -18.65
CA PHE A 305 -9.17 18.70 -17.43
C PHE A 305 -9.93 19.73 -16.59
N ASP A 306 -9.33 20.87 -16.27
CA ASP A 306 -9.91 21.89 -15.40
C ASP A 306 -11.23 22.46 -15.93
N GLU A 307 -11.33 22.66 -17.24
CA GLU A 307 -12.56 23.13 -17.90
C GLU A 307 -13.74 22.14 -17.77
N HIS A 308 -13.46 20.85 -17.63
CA HIS A 308 -14.49 19.80 -17.66
C HIS A 308 -14.68 19.07 -16.32
N LYS A 309 -13.75 19.19 -15.38
CA LYS A 309 -13.69 18.37 -14.15
C LYS A 309 -14.98 18.48 -13.32
N VAL A 310 -15.51 19.69 -13.15
CA VAL A 310 -16.74 19.95 -12.35
C VAL A 310 -17.96 19.28 -12.99
N LYS A 311 -18.10 19.39 -14.32
CA LYS A 311 -19.20 18.79 -15.08
C LYS A 311 -19.27 17.27 -14.92
N TYR A 312 -18.12 16.62 -14.73
CA TYR A 312 -18.03 15.16 -14.61
C TYR A 312 -17.75 14.70 -13.17
N GLY A 313 -18.12 15.50 -12.18
CA GLY A 313 -18.17 15.10 -10.78
C GLY A 313 -16.83 15.17 -10.03
N VAL A 314 -15.83 15.85 -10.60
CA VAL A 314 -14.60 16.19 -9.89
C VAL A 314 -14.78 17.57 -9.25
N PRO A 315 -14.71 17.70 -7.91
CA PRO A 315 -14.85 18.99 -7.24
C PRO A 315 -13.82 20.02 -7.74
N GLU A 316 -14.22 21.30 -7.81
CA GLU A 316 -13.36 22.41 -8.26
C GLU A 316 -12.07 22.51 -7.43
N ALA A 317 -12.17 22.18 -6.15
CA ALA A 317 -11.08 22.05 -5.20
C ALA A 317 -10.67 20.57 -5.02
N CYS A 318 -9.89 20.02 -5.96
CA CYS A 318 -9.16 18.78 -5.72
C CYS A 318 -7.87 19.08 -4.95
N PHE A 319 -8.02 19.60 -3.72
CA PHE A 319 -6.92 19.57 -2.75
C PHE A 319 -6.96 18.22 -2.05
N ILE A 320 -5.85 17.49 -2.13
CA ILE A 320 -5.56 16.40 -1.21
C ILE A 320 -5.63 17.00 0.20
N ILE A 321 -6.58 16.48 1.00
CA ILE A 321 -6.94 16.84 2.39
C ILE A 321 -8.08 17.86 2.51
N PHE A 322 -9.21 17.40 3.08
CA PHE A 322 -10.41 18.14 3.48
C PHE A 322 -10.13 19.61 3.89
N PRO A 323 -10.56 20.62 3.10
CA PRO A 323 -10.42 22.04 3.42
C PRO A 323 -10.89 22.48 4.83
N PRO A 324 -12.01 21.98 5.40
CA PRO A 324 -12.42 22.40 6.75
C PRO A 324 -11.45 21.94 7.85
N LEU A 325 -10.57 20.96 7.58
CA LEU A 325 -9.57 20.52 8.54
C LEU A 325 -8.26 21.31 8.45
N TRP A 326 -8.07 22.20 7.47
CA TRP A 326 -6.83 23.00 7.36
C TRP A 326 -6.62 23.93 8.54
N GLY A 327 -7.71 24.49 9.09
CA GLY A 327 -7.67 25.28 10.32
C GLY A 327 -7.13 24.51 11.53
N ILE A 328 -7.10 23.18 11.49
CA ILE A 328 -6.50 22.32 12.52
C ILE A 328 -5.16 21.74 12.05
N ALA A 329 -5.08 21.29 10.79
CA ALA A 329 -3.93 20.59 10.24
C ALA A 329 -2.71 21.50 10.08
N ILE A 330 -2.89 22.76 9.64
CA ILE A 330 -1.79 23.71 9.48
C ILE A 330 -1.20 24.07 10.85
N PRO A 331 -1.99 24.51 11.85
CA PRO A 331 -1.46 24.73 13.20
C PRO A 331 -0.82 23.48 13.80
N TYR A 332 -1.44 22.31 13.62
CA TYR A 332 -0.87 21.06 14.13
C TYR A 332 0.47 20.71 13.46
N TYR A 333 0.64 20.98 12.16
CA TYR A 333 1.91 20.76 11.49
C TYR A 333 3.03 21.64 12.07
N PHE A 334 2.76 22.93 12.27
CA PHE A 334 3.72 23.83 12.90
C PHE A 334 4.01 23.45 14.35
N TRP A 335 2.99 23.06 15.11
CA TRP A 335 3.14 22.49 16.45
C TRP A 335 4.03 21.24 16.43
N TYR A 336 3.75 20.29 15.54
CA TYR A 336 4.53 19.05 15.40
C TYR A 336 6.01 19.34 15.08
N LYS A 337 6.28 20.35 14.24
CA LYS A 337 7.66 20.77 13.91
C LYS A 337 8.36 21.45 15.08
N TYR A 338 7.67 22.33 15.78
CA TYR A 338 8.16 23.00 16.99
C TYR A 338 8.46 21.99 18.10
N ASP A 339 7.56 21.03 18.29
CA ASP A 339 7.57 20.05 19.39
C ASP A 339 8.32 18.76 19.04
N LYS A 340 9.00 18.68 17.88
CA LYS A 340 9.57 17.45 17.32
C LYS A 340 10.48 16.66 18.29
N ASP A 341 11.16 17.35 19.21
CA ASP A 341 12.16 16.76 20.11
C ASP A 341 11.57 16.29 21.45
N THR A 342 10.30 16.60 21.74
CA THR A 342 9.63 16.23 23.01
C THR A 342 9.64 14.73 23.31
N PRO A 343 9.45 13.81 22.34
CA PRO A 343 9.61 12.38 22.56
C PRO A 343 11.00 11.97 23.10
N ARG A 344 12.04 12.77 22.83
CA ARG A 344 13.42 12.54 23.29
C ARG A 344 13.77 13.33 24.55
N ARG A 345 12.85 14.17 25.03
CA ARG A 345 13.06 15.08 26.17
C ARG A 345 12.06 14.80 27.31
N GLY A 346 11.80 13.53 27.57
CA GLY A 346 10.97 13.09 28.69
C GLY A 346 9.46 13.10 28.47
N GLY A 347 9.01 13.35 27.25
CA GLY A 347 7.59 13.27 26.87
C GLY A 347 6.73 14.42 27.42
N ARG A 348 5.41 14.27 27.36
CA ARG A 348 4.44 15.24 27.92
C ARG A 348 3.37 14.50 28.71
N THR A 349 3.74 13.94 29.85
CA THR A 349 2.81 13.19 30.69
C THR A 349 1.64 14.08 31.14
N ILE A 350 0.41 13.71 30.80
CA ILE A 350 -0.81 14.42 31.18
C ILE A 350 -1.54 13.57 32.21
N ALA A 351 -1.60 14.05 33.46
CA ALA A 351 -2.16 13.29 34.58
C ALA A 351 -3.65 12.95 34.39
N CYS A 352 -4.45 13.85 33.81
CA CYS A 352 -5.86 13.57 33.54
C CYS A 352 -6.04 12.53 32.42
N PHE A 353 -5.16 12.51 31.42
CA PHE A 353 -5.17 11.51 30.35
C PHE A 353 -4.95 10.11 30.93
N ARG A 354 -3.95 9.94 31.81
CA ARG A 354 -3.66 8.64 32.47
C ARG A 354 -4.81 8.16 33.36
N ARG A 355 -5.70 9.06 33.81
CA ARG A 355 -6.88 8.77 34.65
C ARG A 355 -8.21 8.68 33.88
N LEU A 356 -8.20 8.69 32.54
CA LEU A 356 -9.43 8.60 31.77
C LEU A 356 -10.19 7.28 32.07
N PRO A 357 -11.54 7.31 32.19
CA PRO A 357 -12.35 6.12 32.47
C PRO A 357 -12.16 4.97 31.48
N VAL A 358 -11.80 5.28 30.23
CA VAL A 358 -11.52 4.28 29.19
C VAL A 358 -10.44 3.29 29.63
N TRP A 359 -9.43 3.74 30.39
CA TRP A 359 -8.37 2.85 30.89
C TRP A 359 -8.88 1.90 31.95
N THR A 360 -9.84 2.33 32.78
CA THR A 360 -10.50 1.46 33.76
C THR A 360 -11.28 0.35 33.06
N TYR A 361 -12.07 0.68 32.02
CA TYR A 361 -12.76 -0.35 31.23
C TYR A 361 -11.79 -1.29 30.52
N PHE A 362 -10.67 -0.76 30.02
CA PHE A 362 -9.64 -1.55 29.37
C PHE A 362 -8.95 -2.50 30.36
N ALA A 363 -8.64 -2.05 31.57
CA ALA A 363 -8.13 -2.90 32.64
C ALA A 363 -9.15 -3.96 33.08
N GLN A 364 -10.44 -3.61 33.18
CA GLN A 364 -11.51 -4.56 33.50
C GLN A 364 -11.64 -5.67 32.44
N TYR A 365 -11.54 -5.32 31.15
CA TYR A 365 -11.58 -6.28 30.05
C TYR A 365 -10.53 -7.39 30.20
N PHE A 366 -9.32 -7.03 30.63
CA PHE A 366 -8.22 -7.97 30.90
C PHE A 366 -8.12 -8.40 32.36
N SER A 367 -9.07 -8.03 33.22
CA SER A 367 -8.95 -8.24 34.68
C SER A 367 -7.56 -7.86 35.22
N ALA A 368 -7.02 -6.75 34.73
CA ALA A 368 -5.60 -6.41 34.85
C ALA A 368 -5.21 -6.06 36.28
N ARG A 369 -4.06 -6.57 36.75
CA ARG A 369 -3.55 -6.34 38.11
C ARG A 369 -2.08 -5.93 38.10
N LEU A 370 -1.72 -5.03 39.02
CA LEU A 370 -0.33 -4.65 39.30
C LEU A 370 0.04 -5.11 40.71
N ILE A 371 1.09 -5.92 40.81
CA ILE A 371 1.59 -6.48 42.07
C ILE A 371 2.97 -5.89 42.36
N LYS A 372 3.14 -5.39 43.58
CA LYS A 372 4.39 -4.85 44.09
C LYS A 372 4.97 -5.84 45.09
N THR A 373 6.19 -6.34 44.86
CA THR A 373 6.84 -7.29 45.78
C THR A 373 7.87 -6.64 46.70
N ALA A 374 8.40 -5.46 46.34
CA ALA A 374 9.39 -4.74 47.12
C ALA A 374 9.08 -3.23 47.22
N GLN A 375 9.64 -2.58 48.24
CA GLN A 375 9.60 -1.13 48.36
C GLN A 375 10.61 -0.50 47.40
N LEU A 376 10.17 0.53 46.66
CA LEU A 376 10.99 1.28 45.73
C LEU A 376 10.98 2.77 46.15
N PRO A 377 11.96 3.22 46.96
CA PRO A 377 12.04 4.61 47.39
C PRO A 377 12.16 5.59 46.21
N ALA A 378 11.39 6.67 46.24
CA ALA A 378 11.44 7.74 45.23
C ALA A 378 12.74 8.57 45.25
N THR A 379 13.69 8.24 46.12
CA THR A 379 15.03 8.85 46.18
C THR A 379 15.98 8.30 45.10
N LYS A 380 15.62 7.20 44.42
CA LYS A 380 16.39 6.59 43.34
C LYS A 380 15.61 6.58 42.02
N ASN A 381 16.33 6.43 40.92
CA ASN A 381 15.74 6.16 39.60
C ASN A 381 15.80 4.65 39.33
N TYR A 382 14.84 4.15 38.56
CA TYR A 382 14.70 2.72 38.27
C TYR A 382 14.58 2.44 36.77
N MET A 383 15.08 1.28 36.34
CA MET A 383 14.91 0.75 35.00
C MET A 383 14.18 -0.60 35.08
N PHE A 384 12.90 -0.58 34.73
CA PHE A 384 12.02 -1.73 34.73
C PHE A 384 12.19 -2.48 33.42
N GLY A 385 12.73 -3.69 33.47
CA GLY A 385 12.73 -4.61 32.33
C GLY A 385 11.44 -5.41 32.33
N CYS A 386 10.53 -5.08 31.43
CA CYS A 386 9.20 -5.66 31.32
C CYS A 386 9.18 -6.82 30.31
N HIS A 387 8.66 -7.96 30.73
CA HIS A 387 8.63 -9.22 29.97
C HIS A 387 7.28 -9.94 30.13
N PRO A 388 6.82 -10.74 29.17
CA PRO A 388 7.22 -10.70 27.76
C PRO A 388 6.63 -9.47 27.05
N HIS A 389 7.08 -9.18 25.84
CA HIS A 389 6.51 -8.13 24.98
C HIS A 389 5.06 -8.46 24.58
N GLY A 390 4.76 -9.73 24.29
CA GLY A 390 3.51 -10.09 23.62
C GLY A 390 3.36 -9.40 22.26
N VAL A 391 2.16 -9.42 21.69
CA VAL A 391 1.92 -8.73 20.41
C VAL A 391 1.92 -7.21 20.58
N LEU A 392 1.31 -6.68 21.65
CA LEU A 392 1.11 -5.23 21.88
C LEU A 392 1.47 -4.72 23.29
N CYS A 393 2.09 -5.53 24.16
CA CYS A 393 2.50 -5.16 25.53
C CYS A 393 1.39 -4.56 26.41
N PHE A 394 0.18 -5.12 26.41
CA PHE A 394 -0.96 -4.57 27.13
C PHE A 394 -0.71 -4.45 28.64
N GLY A 395 -0.10 -5.46 29.28
CA GLY A 395 0.19 -5.44 30.71
C GLY A 395 1.11 -4.29 31.11
N THR A 396 2.17 -4.06 30.31
CA THR A 396 3.09 -2.94 30.51
C THR A 396 2.37 -1.60 30.30
N TYR A 397 1.58 -1.48 29.22
CA TYR A 397 0.85 -0.25 28.90
C TYR A 397 -0.19 0.12 29.96
N ILE A 398 -1.01 -0.84 30.36
CA ILE A 398 -2.05 -0.65 31.38
C ILE A 398 -1.40 -0.27 32.71
N SER A 399 -0.33 -0.98 33.11
CA SER A 399 0.30 -0.80 34.42
C SER A 399 1.13 0.47 34.57
N PHE A 400 1.80 0.92 33.51
CA PHE A 400 2.75 2.04 33.61
C PHE A 400 2.34 3.24 32.76
N GLY A 401 1.66 3.04 31.64
CA GLY A 401 1.16 4.11 30.78
C GLY A 401 -0.13 4.77 31.27
N THR A 402 -0.85 4.16 32.21
CA THR A 402 -2.13 4.64 32.73
C THR A 402 -2.18 4.59 34.26
N GLU A 403 -3.28 5.01 34.87
CA GLU A 403 -3.58 4.84 36.30
C GLU A 403 -4.63 3.74 36.55
N ALA A 404 -4.98 2.93 35.55
CA ALA A 404 -6.05 1.94 35.66
C ALA A 404 -5.78 0.82 36.68
N THR A 405 -4.50 0.53 36.96
CA THR A 405 -4.08 -0.39 38.04
C THR A 405 -3.49 0.35 39.23
N HIS A 406 -3.78 1.65 39.37
CA HIS A 406 -3.37 2.53 40.46
C HIS A 406 -1.86 2.54 40.72
N PHE A 407 -1.07 2.77 39.67
CA PHE A 407 0.40 2.83 39.75
C PHE A 407 0.86 3.83 40.81
N SER A 408 0.35 5.06 40.78
CA SER A 408 0.79 6.13 41.68
C SER A 408 0.46 5.85 43.15
N GLN A 409 -0.55 5.02 43.43
CA GLN A 409 -0.88 4.59 44.80
C GLN A 409 0.06 3.48 45.28
N ARG A 410 0.42 2.53 44.39
CA ARG A 410 1.33 1.42 44.71
C ARG A 410 2.79 1.86 44.83
N PHE A 411 3.19 2.83 44.01
CA PHE A 411 4.54 3.38 43.93
C PHE A 411 4.51 4.91 44.11
N PRO A 412 4.21 5.40 45.32
CA PRO A 412 4.10 6.83 45.58
C PRO A 412 5.43 7.54 45.31
N GLY A 413 5.35 8.65 44.57
CA GLY A 413 6.51 9.47 44.20
C GLY A 413 7.28 8.97 42.97
N LEU A 414 6.97 7.79 42.42
CA LEU A 414 7.58 7.32 41.18
C LEU A 414 6.84 7.84 39.93
N GLN A 415 7.60 8.13 38.87
CA GLN A 415 7.09 8.61 37.60
C GLN A 415 7.48 7.66 36.45
N PRO A 416 6.51 6.90 35.89
CA PRO A 416 6.79 5.92 34.86
C PRO A 416 6.89 6.56 33.48
N HIS A 417 7.87 6.09 32.71
CA HIS A 417 8.12 6.44 31.33
C HIS A 417 8.34 5.17 30.53
N MET A 418 7.35 4.76 29.75
CA MET A 418 7.52 3.64 28.82
C MET A 418 8.35 4.07 27.62
N VAL A 419 9.16 3.16 27.09
CA VAL A 419 9.93 3.42 25.87
C VAL A 419 9.34 2.67 24.69
N THR A 420 9.28 3.34 23.53
CA THR A 420 8.84 2.72 22.28
C THR A 420 9.66 3.21 21.08
N LEU A 421 9.51 2.55 19.95
CA LEU A 421 10.28 2.82 18.73
C LEU A 421 10.06 4.27 18.24
N PRO A 422 11.12 4.99 17.80
CA PRO A 422 11.00 6.38 17.32
C PRO A 422 9.97 6.58 16.20
N ILE A 423 9.73 5.55 15.37
CA ILE A 423 8.75 5.61 14.29
C ILE A 423 7.32 5.85 14.78
N GLN A 424 6.97 5.42 16.01
CA GLN A 424 5.64 5.61 16.57
C GLN A 424 5.27 7.08 16.74
N PHE A 425 6.27 7.96 16.92
CA PHE A 425 6.08 9.40 17.09
C PHE A 425 5.96 10.16 15.76
N ARG A 426 6.04 9.48 14.61
CA ARG A 426 5.83 10.08 13.28
C ARG A 426 4.35 10.16 12.88
N PHE A 427 3.47 9.45 13.57
CA PHE A 427 2.05 9.40 13.25
C PHE A 427 1.27 10.46 14.05
N PRO A 428 0.58 11.42 13.40
CA PRO A 428 -0.26 12.41 14.07
C PRO A 428 -1.31 11.77 14.98
N ILE A 429 -1.73 12.49 16.04
CA ILE A 429 -2.68 12.04 17.08
C ILE A 429 -2.10 10.90 17.94
N ARG A 430 -1.64 9.79 17.36
CA ARG A 430 -0.96 8.71 18.09
C ARG A 430 0.23 9.24 18.89
N ARG A 431 1.04 10.10 18.27
CA ARG A 431 2.13 10.82 18.94
C ARG A 431 1.65 11.51 20.20
N GLU A 432 0.57 12.29 20.12
CA GLU A 432 0.05 13.04 21.27
C GLU A 432 -0.48 12.12 22.36
N LEU A 433 -1.15 11.03 22.00
CA LEU A 433 -1.63 10.02 22.98
C LEU A 433 -0.46 9.35 23.71
N PHE A 434 0.61 9.01 22.99
CA PHE A 434 1.81 8.41 23.58
C PHE A 434 2.53 9.39 24.48
N LEU A 435 2.71 10.63 24.04
CA LEU A 435 3.29 11.68 24.87
C LEU A 435 2.45 11.93 26.13
N ALA A 436 1.12 11.99 26.00
CA ALA A 436 0.18 12.16 27.11
C ALA A 436 0.24 11.01 28.12
N ALA A 437 0.48 9.78 27.67
CA ALA A 437 0.75 8.63 28.53
C ALA A 437 2.15 8.65 29.18
N GLY A 438 3.01 9.61 28.82
CA GLY A 438 4.39 9.70 29.32
C GLY A 438 5.40 8.83 28.58
N ILE A 439 5.03 8.31 27.41
CA ILE A 439 5.87 7.42 26.59
C ILE A 439 6.93 8.24 25.83
N ILE A 440 8.16 7.74 25.82
CA ILE A 440 9.33 8.37 25.19
C ILE A 440 9.96 7.44 24.14
N THR A 441 10.90 7.96 23.34
CA THR A 441 11.62 7.11 22.37
C THR A 441 12.61 6.17 23.07
N SER A 442 12.84 5.01 22.45
CA SER A 442 13.85 4.03 22.87
C SER A 442 15.30 4.42 22.52
N ASP A 443 15.54 5.67 22.08
CA ASP A 443 16.89 6.18 21.83
C ASP A 443 17.64 6.30 23.17
N ALA A 444 18.94 5.96 23.20
CA ALA A 444 19.75 6.05 24.42
C ALA A 444 19.70 7.46 25.04
N ASP A 445 19.89 8.50 24.23
CA ASP A 445 19.86 9.90 24.69
C ASP A 445 18.53 10.31 25.33
N SER A 446 17.41 9.72 24.88
CA SER A 446 16.07 9.96 25.44
C SER A 446 15.94 9.36 26.84
N ILE A 447 16.43 8.13 27.00
CA ILE A 447 16.46 7.42 28.29
C ILE A 447 17.40 8.16 29.26
N GLU A 448 18.59 8.52 28.81
CA GLU A 448 19.58 9.27 29.60
C GLU A 448 19.05 10.65 30.01
N TYR A 449 18.34 11.36 29.12
CA TYR A 449 17.73 12.64 29.45
C TYR A 449 16.78 12.54 30.65
N VAL A 450 15.95 11.50 30.70
CA VAL A 450 15.01 11.29 31.82
C VAL A 450 15.75 10.87 33.09
N LEU A 451 16.71 9.95 33.00
CA LEU A 451 17.46 9.47 34.17
C LEU A 451 18.36 10.55 34.78
N ASN A 452 18.77 11.55 34.01
CA ASN A 452 19.60 12.67 34.45
C ASN A 452 18.81 13.92 34.87
N LYS A 453 17.47 13.84 34.97
CA LYS A 453 16.68 14.91 35.59
C LYS A 453 17.11 15.15 37.04
N LYS A 454 16.99 16.40 37.49
CA LYS A 454 17.29 16.79 38.88
C LYS A 454 16.41 16.04 39.87
N ASP A 455 15.14 15.86 39.52
CA ASP A 455 14.17 15.14 40.34
C ASP A 455 14.41 13.61 40.25
N LYS A 456 14.45 12.96 41.41
CA LYS A 456 14.53 11.49 41.52
C LYS A 456 13.16 10.85 41.37
N GLY A 457 13.11 9.51 41.41
CA GLY A 457 11.87 8.75 41.25
C GLY A 457 11.48 8.50 39.80
N GLN A 458 12.38 8.71 38.83
CA GLN A 458 12.11 8.41 37.42
C GLN A 458 12.18 6.90 37.18
N VAL A 459 11.18 6.34 36.50
CA VAL A 459 11.11 4.91 36.18
C VAL A 459 11.05 4.72 34.67
N ILE A 460 12.08 4.10 34.10
CA ILE A 460 12.12 3.74 32.68
C ILE A 460 11.59 2.32 32.49
N CYS A 461 10.46 2.17 31.82
CA CYS A 461 9.87 0.87 31.51
C CYS A 461 10.28 0.45 30.09
N VAL A 462 11.28 -0.44 30.01
CA VAL A 462 11.80 -1.01 28.76
C VAL A 462 11.31 -2.42 28.56
N VAL A 463 11.03 -2.79 27.31
CA VAL A 463 10.69 -4.16 26.91
C VAL A 463 11.88 -4.71 26.10
N PRO A 464 12.86 -5.38 26.75
CA PRO A 464 14.14 -5.72 26.11
C PRO A 464 14.02 -6.66 24.90
N GLY A 465 13.06 -7.59 24.92
CA GLY A 465 12.81 -8.52 23.82
C GLY A 465 12.31 -7.83 22.55
N GLY A 466 11.63 -6.68 22.70
CA GLY A 466 11.22 -5.81 21.61
C GLY A 466 10.46 -6.52 20.48
N ALA A 467 10.69 -6.06 19.25
CA ALA A 467 10.02 -6.59 18.06
C ALA A 467 10.40 -8.05 17.73
N GLU A 468 11.52 -8.57 18.24
CA GLU A 468 11.91 -9.96 18.01
C GLU A 468 11.07 -10.91 18.87
N GLU A 469 10.90 -10.59 20.15
CA GLU A 469 10.05 -11.36 21.06
C GLU A 469 8.55 -11.27 20.69
N ALA A 470 8.12 -10.16 20.08
CA ALA A 470 6.77 -10.03 19.53
C ALA A 470 6.46 -11.08 18.43
N LEU A 471 7.48 -11.55 17.70
CA LEU A 471 7.32 -12.62 16.70
C LEU A 471 7.20 -14.01 17.32
N ASP A 472 7.55 -14.16 18.60
CA ASP A 472 7.49 -15.41 19.37
C ASP A 472 6.34 -15.37 20.41
N SER A 473 5.39 -14.44 20.28
CA SER A 473 4.23 -14.28 21.18
C SER A 473 3.11 -15.32 20.95
N HIS A 474 3.49 -16.59 20.94
CA HIS A 474 2.56 -17.71 20.90
C HIS A 474 1.98 -18.01 22.29
N HIS A 475 0.74 -18.51 22.33
CA HIS A 475 0.12 -18.99 23.57
C HIS A 475 1.02 -20.05 24.23
N ASN A 476 1.16 -19.97 25.55
CA ASN A 476 2.00 -20.87 26.36
C ASN A 476 3.48 -20.90 25.94
N ASN A 477 3.96 -19.87 25.23
CA ASN A 477 5.39 -19.67 25.05
C ASN A 477 5.96 -18.80 26.17
N TYR A 478 7.03 -19.29 26.79
CA TYR A 478 7.75 -18.64 27.91
C TYR A 478 9.23 -18.42 27.57
N ASP A 479 9.55 -18.41 26.28
CA ASP A 479 10.87 -18.05 25.78
C ASP A 479 11.00 -16.52 25.70
N LEU A 480 12.00 -15.95 26.38
CA LEU A 480 12.31 -14.52 26.34
C LEU A 480 13.58 -14.25 25.56
N THR A 481 13.50 -13.30 24.62
CA THR A 481 14.67 -12.86 23.84
C THR A 481 15.47 -11.87 24.66
N LEU A 482 16.36 -12.37 25.51
CA LEU A 482 17.10 -11.56 26.47
C LEU A 482 18.61 -11.85 26.47
N HIS A 483 19.06 -13.02 26.01
CA HIS A 483 20.46 -13.45 26.16
C HIS A 483 21.48 -12.43 25.60
N LYS A 484 21.16 -11.82 24.46
CA LYS A 484 22.00 -10.81 23.79
C LYS A 484 21.59 -9.35 24.08
N ARG A 485 20.51 -9.10 24.84
CA ARG A 485 19.89 -7.77 25.00
C ARG A 485 20.48 -6.98 26.18
N LYS A 486 21.77 -6.64 26.10
CA LYS A 486 22.53 -6.01 27.20
C LYS A 486 22.50 -4.48 27.22
N GLY A 487 21.83 -3.83 26.26
CA GLY A 487 21.83 -2.37 26.11
C GLY A 487 21.21 -1.63 27.29
N PHE A 488 20.09 -2.10 27.83
CA PHE A 488 19.43 -1.48 28.98
C PHE A 488 20.25 -1.64 30.27
N ILE A 489 20.92 -2.78 30.46
CA ILE A 489 21.87 -2.99 31.57
C ILE A 489 23.00 -1.96 31.50
N ARG A 490 23.57 -1.77 30.31
CA ARG A 490 24.63 -0.77 30.08
C ARG A 490 24.16 0.63 30.46
N LEU A 491 22.95 1.01 30.05
CA LEU A 491 22.36 2.32 30.37
C LEU A 491 22.09 2.46 31.88
N ALA A 492 21.60 1.42 32.54
CA ALA A 492 21.35 1.43 33.98
C ALA A 492 22.65 1.66 34.78
N ILE A 493 23.72 0.92 34.45
CA ILE A 493 25.04 1.08 35.05
C ILE A 493 25.60 2.50 34.81
N LYS A 494 25.54 2.97 33.56
CA LYS A 494 26.04 4.30 33.18
C LYS A 494 25.34 5.44 33.90
N ASN A 495 24.07 5.27 34.30
CA ASN A 495 23.26 6.32 34.92
C ASN A 495 22.94 6.05 36.40
N ASN A 496 23.70 5.16 37.07
CA ASN A 496 23.52 4.81 38.49
C ASN A 496 22.04 4.50 38.84
N THR A 497 21.41 3.65 38.02
CA THR A 497 19.98 3.38 38.05
C THR A 497 19.75 1.92 38.41
N ALA A 498 18.88 1.66 39.38
CA ALA A 498 18.60 0.29 39.84
C ALA A 498 17.74 -0.44 38.80
N LEU A 499 18.07 -1.69 38.51
CA LEU A 499 17.30 -2.54 37.59
C LEU A 499 16.18 -3.22 38.35
N VAL A 500 15.00 -3.34 37.74
CA VAL A 500 13.87 -4.07 38.34
C VAL A 500 13.30 -5.03 37.32
N PRO A 501 13.30 -6.35 37.58
CA PRO A 501 12.63 -7.30 36.71
C PRO A 501 11.11 -7.18 36.87
N VAL A 502 10.41 -7.15 35.75
CA VAL A 502 8.95 -7.08 35.71
C VAL A 502 8.43 -8.17 34.77
N TYR A 503 7.49 -8.98 35.25
CA TYR A 503 6.85 -10.03 34.46
C TYR A 503 5.33 -9.83 34.34
N CYS A 504 4.79 -9.93 33.13
CA CYS A 504 3.39 -9.79 32.78
C CYS A 504 2.82 -11.17 32.43
N PHE A 505 2.19 -11.82 33.42
CA PHE A 505 1.55 -13.13 33.24
C PHE A 505 0.36 -13.02 32.28
N ASN A 506 0.20 -14.04 31.43
CA ASN A 506 -0.85 -14.18 30.41
C ASN A 506 -0.84 -13.15 29.27
N GLU A 507 0.22 -12.34 29.14
CA GLU A 507 0.36 -11.37 28.05
C GLU A 507 0.28 -12.03 26.66
N ASN A 508 0.91 -13.19 26.49
CA ASN A 508 0.91 -13.97 25.25
C ASN A 508 -0.45 -14.64 24.94
N MET A 509 -1.46 -14.55 25.82
CA MET A 509 -2.81 -15.10 25.56
C MET A 509 -3.76 -14.11 24.89
N THR A 510 -3.31 -12.87 24.67
CA THR A 510 -4.17 -11.78 24.17
C THR A 510 -4.46 -11.88 22.68
N TYR A 511 -3.67 -12.65 21.93
CA TYR A 511 -3.86 -12.86 20.49
C TYR A 511 -3.37 -14.23 20.04
N MET A 512 -4.07 -14.82 19.07
CA MET A 512 -3.60 -16.00 18.36
C MET A 512 -2.65 -15.58 17.25
N GLN A 513 -1.36 -15.87 17.43
CA GLN A 513 -0.35 -15.63 16.40
C GLN A 513 -0.36 -16.76 15.35
N PHE A 514 -0.29 -16.39 14.07
CA PHE A 514 -0.20 -17.36 12.98
C PHE A 514 1.11 -18.15 13.06
N PRO A 515 1.12 -19.47 12.77
CA PRO A 515 2.34 -20.28 12.86
C PRO A 515 3.49 -19.71 12.02
N ASN A 516 4.60 -19.37 12.67
CA ASN A 516 5.77 -18.75 12.06
C ASN A 516 7.08 -19.31 12.65
N ARG A 517 7.25 -20.64 12.62
CA ARG A 517 8.43 -21.33 13.19
C ARG A 517 9.75 -20.73 12.70
N LYS A 518 10.78 -20.67 13.56
CA LYS A 518 12.14 -20.23 13.19
C LYS A 518 12.66 -21.06 12.01
N GLY A 519 13.19 -20.38 10.98
CA GLY A 519 13.62 -20.99 9.72
C GLY A 519 12.54 -21.13 8.63
N SER A 520 11.26 -20.92 8.94
CA SER A 520 10.19 -20.93 7.93
C SER A 520 10.26 -19.73 6.97
N ILE A 521 9.67 -19.86 5.78
CA ILE A 521 9.56 -18.76 4.80
C ILE A 521 8.88 -17.54 5.43
N VAL A 522 7.80 -17.76 6.20
CA VAL A 522 7.07 -16.70 6.89
C VAL A 522 7.97 -15.99 7.89
N ARG A 523 8.71 -16.73 8.72
CA ARG A 523 9.64 -16.13 9.69
C ARG A 523 10.78 -15.39 9.00
N ASN A 524 11.35 -15.94 7.94
CA ASN A 524 12.44 -15.31 7.20
C ASN A 524 11.98 -13.98 6.57
N LEU A 525 10.76 -13.93 6.03
CA LEU A 525 10.16 -12.70 5.52
C LEU A 525 9.90 -11.68 6.65
N GLN A 526 9.37 -12.13 7.79
CA GLN A 526 9.15 -11.26 8.96
C GLN A 526 10.46 -10.68 9.48
N CYS A 527 11.52 -11.49 9.58
CA CYS A 527 12.86 -11.04 9.97
C CYS A 527 13.45 -10.05 8.97
N PHE A 528 13.36 -10.35 7.67
CA PHE A 528 13.81 -9.44 6.61
C PHE A 528 13.11 -8.07 6.69
N ILE A 529 11.78 -8.05 6.87
CA ILE A 529 11.04 -6.80 7.04
C ILE A 529 11.50 -6.09 8.31
N LYS A 530 11.56 -6.79 9.45
CA LYS A 530 12.04 -6.24 10.73
C LYS A 530 13.40 -5.57 10.60
N ASP A 531 14.36 -6.19 9.90
CA ASP A 531 15.71 -5.68 9.74
C ASP A 531 15.77 -4.41 8.86
N ILE A 532 14.80 -4.23 7.96
CA ILE A 532 14.70 -3.03 7.10
C ILE A 532 13.96 -1.88 7.80
N ILE A 533 12.84 -2.16 8.46
CA ILE A 533 11.93 -1.10 8.98
C ILE A 533 11.95 -0.93 10.50
N GLY A 534 12.65 -1.81 11.23
CA GLY A 534 12.69 -1.81 12.70
C GLY A 534 11.38 -2.26 13.37
N PHE A 535 10.40 -2.73 12.58
CA PHE A 535 9.09 -3.19 13.03
C PHE A 535 8.81 -4.59 12.47
N ALA A 536 8.40 -5.50 13.33
CA ALA A 536 8.08 -6.86 12.94
C ALA A 536 6.59 -6.98 12.54
N PRO A 537 6.28 -7.40 11.29
CA PRO A 537 4.90 -7.61 10.87
C PRO A 537 4.36 -8.92 11.45
N THR A 538 3.93 -8.85 12.69
CA THR A 538 3.27 -9.95 13.40
C THR A 538 1.92 -10.22 12.75
N VAL A 539 1.70 -11.45 12.27
CA VAL A 539 0.38 -11.88 11.76
C VAL A 539 -0.35 -12.55 12.93
N PHE A 540 -1.44 -11.93 13.37
CA PHE A 540 -2.22 -12.38 14.52
C PHE A 540 -3.72 -12.21 14.28
N ALA A 541 -4.53 -12.95 15.02
CA ALA A 541 -5.97 -12.85 15.05
C ALA A 541 -6.46 -12.77 16.50
N GLY A 542 -7.45 -11.94 16.73
CA GLY A 542 -8.21 -11.86 17.98
C GLY A 542 -9.71 -11.96 17.70
N THR A 543 -10.51 -11.28 18.51
CA THR A 543 -11.96 -11.18 18.34
C THR A 543 -12.33 -10.08 17.34
N GLY A 544 -13.50 -10.22 16.71
CA GLY A 544 -14.12 -9.18 15.90
C GLY A 544 -15.08 -8.33 16.73
N PHE A 545 -15.47 -7.15 16.22
CA PHE A 545 -16.44 -6.29 16.90
C PHE A 545 -17.80 -6.97 17.14
N PHE A 546 -18.19 -7.91 16.26
CA PHE A 546 -19.48 -8.62 16.33
C PHE A 546 -19.32 -10.15 16.36
N ASN A 547 -18.10 -10.68 16.54
CA ASN A 547 -17.87 -12.12 16.54
C ASN A 547 -16.66 -12.48 17.43
N ARG A 548 -16.63 -13.71 17.94
CA ARG A 548 -15.54 -14.18 18.82
C ARG A 548 -14.41 -14.91 18.10
N TYR A 549 -14.45 -15.01 16.77
CA TYR A 549 -13.63 -15.96 16.01
C TYR A 549 -12.53 -15.32 15.16
N VAL A 550 -12.75 -14.12 14.60
CA VAL A 550 -11.78 -13.43 13.74
C VAL A 550 -11.92 -11.91 13.84
N GLY A 551 -10.83 -11.23 14.20
CA GLY A 551 -10.69 -9.77 14.12
C GLY A 551 -9.40 -9.22 14.75
N PHE A 552 -9.38 -7.92 15.03
CA PHE A 552 -8.22 -7.21 15.58
C PHE A 552 -8.32 -6.92 17.09
N MET A 553 -9.46 -7.19 17.72
CA MET A 553 -9.64 -6.96 19.15
C MET A 553 -8.97 -8.08 19.95
N PRO A 554 -8.27 -7.79 21.05
CA PRO A 554 -7.59 -8.83 21.82
C PRO A 554 -8.59 -9.82 22.44
N PHE A 555 -8.17 -11.04 22.72
CA PHE A 555 -8.92 -11.97 23.56
C PHE A 555 -8.93 -11.46 25.02
N PRO A 556 -10.03 -11.70 25.77
CA PRO A 556 -10.00 -11.48 27.20
C PRO A 556 -8.99 -12.46 27.82
N ALA A 557 -8.04 -11.93 28.58
CA ALA A 557 -7.02 -12.69 29.30
C ALA A 557 -6.74 -11.99 30.63
N GLN A 558 -6.53 -12.74 31.72
CA GLN A 558 -6.20 -12.16 33.02
C GLN A 558 -4.73 -11.72 33.04
N ILE A 559 -4.47 -10.45 32.76
CA ILE A 559 -3.10 -9.92 32.74
C ILE A 559 -2.67 -9.50 34.14
N THR A 560 -1.61 -10.11 34.68
CA THR A 560 -1.04 -9.69 35.97
C THR A 560 0.42 -9.28 35.81
N THR A 561 0.70 -8.00 36.04
CA THR A 561 2.05 -7.44 36.04
C THR A 561 2.62 -7.50 37.45
N VAL A 562 3.71 -8.24 37.63
CA VAL A 562 4.44 -8.35 38.90
C VAL A 562 5.76 -7.60 38.78
N VAL A 563 5.97 -6.66 39.71
CA VAL A 563 7.19 -5.85 39.81
C VAL A 563 8.06 -6.43 40.91
N GLY A 564 9.26 -6.90 40.53
CA GLY A 564 10.23 -7.54 41.42
C GLY A 564 11.01 -6.58 42.32
N ALA A 565 12.00 -7.14 43.03
CA ALA A 565 12.92 -6.37 43.87
C ALA A 565 13.98 -5.63 43.03
N PRO A 566 14.47 -4.46 43.50
CA PRO A 566 15.50 -3.72 42.78
C PRO A 566 16.88 -4.38 42.93
N ILE A 567 17.65 -4.34 41.84
CA ILE A 567 19.05 -4.72 41.75
C ILE A 567 19.85 -3.42 41.60
N ASP A 568 20.59 -3.06 42.65
CA ASP A 568 21.45 -1.88 42.60
C ASP A 568 22.60 -2.12 41.61
N THR A 569 22.85 -1.17 40.73
CA THR A 569 23.91 -1.27 39.72
C THR A 569 25.15 -0.49 40.19
N PRO A 570 26.37 -1.04 40.02
CA PRO A 570 27.59 -0.32 40.33
C PRO A 570 27.83 0.76 39.26
N TYR A 571 27.76 2.04 39.62
CA TYR A 571 27.96 3.14 38.68
C TYR A 571 29.31 3.05 37.97
N HIS A 572 29.28 3.13 36.63
CA HIS A 572 30.49 3.20 35.82
C HIS A 572 30.20 3.96 34.51
N PRO A 573 30.91 5.07 34.19
CA PRO A 573 30.57 5.94 33.05
C PRO A 573 30.78 5.28 31.68
N ASN A 574 31.74 4.36 31.57
CA ASN A 574 31.98 3.53 30.37
C ASN A 574 32.10 2.05 30.75
N PRO A 575 31.00 1.37 31.07
CA PRO A 575 31.05 0.07 31.74
C PRO A 575 31.70 -1.01 30.88
N PRO A 576 32.71 -1.73 31.40
CA PRO A 576 33.37 -2.81 30.68
C PRO A 576 32.41 -3.97 30.45
N LYS A 577 32.68 -4.77 29.42
CA LYS A 577 31.79 -5.86 29.00
C LYS A 577 31.57 -6.88 30.12
N GLU A 578 32.60 -7.20 30.89
CA GLU A 578 32.58 -8.15 31.99
C GLU A 578 31.61 -7.70 33.09
N LEU A 579 31.58 -6.40 33.40
CA LEU A 579 30.66 -5.83 34.38
C LEU A 579 29.22 -5.89 33.90
N VAL A 580 28.98 -5.50 32.63
CA VAL A 580 27.65 -5.58 32.01
C VAL A 580 27.15 -7.03 32.01
N ASP A 581 28.02 -7.99 31.69
CA ASP A 581 27.68 -9.41 31.64
C ASP A 581 27.34 -9.95 33.03
N LYS A 582 28.10 -9.58 34.07
CA LYS A 582 27.82 -9.95 35.46
C LYS A 582 26.45 -9.45 35.93
N VAL A 583 26.17 -8.15 35.74
CA VAL A 583 24.88 -7.55 36.15
C VAL A 583 23.72 -8.12 35.33
N HIS A 584 23.94 -8.41 34.05
CA HIS A 584 22.94 -9.05 33.20
C HIS A 584 22.57 -10.47 33.68
N GLN A 585 23.56 -11.26 34.13
CA GLN A 585 23.29 -12.59 34.72
C GLN A 585 22.53 -12.50 36.03
N GLU A 586 22.86 -11.53 36.88
CA GLU A 586 22.12 -11.25 38.12
C GLU A 586 20.67 -10.86 37.81
N TYR A 587 20.46 -10.00 36.82
CA TYR A 587 19.14 -9.62 36.33
C TYR A 587 18.33 -10.83 35.83
N ILE A 588 18.94 -11.69 35.00
CA ILE A 588 18.30 -12.91 34.49
C ILE A 588 17.88 -13.83 35.64
N LYS A 589 18.78 -14.06 36.61
CA LYS A 589 18.49 -14.90 37.78
C LYS A 589 17.31 -14.35 38.57
N SER A 590 17.29 -13.04 38.81
CA SER A 590 16.19 -12.38 39.52
C SER A 590 14.87 -12.47 38.77
N LEU A 591 14.89 -12.32 37.43
CA LEU A 591 13.70 -12.47 36.59
C LEU A 591 13.15 -13.90 36.60
N ILE A 592 14.01 -14.91 36.51
CA ILE A 592 13.63 -16.32 36.60
C ILE A 592 13.00 -16.60 37.98
N ASN A 593 13.65 -16.18 39.06
CA ASN A 593 13.09 -16.36 40.41
C ASN A 593 11.71 -15.70 40.56
N LEU A 594 11.54 -14.48 40.04
CA LEU A 594 10.26 -13.78 40.04
C LEU A 594 9.17 -14.55 39.27
N PHE A 595 9.53 -15.15 38.14
CA PHE A 595 8.61 -15.99 37.38
C PHE A 595 8.24 -17.25 38.18
N GLU A 596 9.24 -17.98 38.66
CA GLU A 596 9.07 -19.24 39.39
C GLU A 596 8.20 -19.09 40.66
N GLU A 597 8.42 -18.02 41.44
CA GLU A 597 7.64 -17.72 42.65
C GLU A 597 6.15 -17.50 42.37
N HIS A 598 5.80 -17.05 41.16
CA HIS A 598 4.45 -16.57 40.85
C HIS A 598 3.71 -17.40 39.79
N LYS A 599 4.39 -18.25 39.02
CA LYS A 599 3.82 -18.94 37.84
C LYS A 599 2.57 -19.77 38.16
N THR A 600 2.59 -20.53 39.26
CA THR A 600 1.48 -21.41 39.66
C THR A 600 0.22 -20.63 40.06
N ARG A 601 0.40 -19.45 40.66
CA ARG A 601 -0.70 -18.56 41.05
C ARG A 601 -1.49 -18.03 39.85
N TYR A 602 -0.87 -17.97 38.68
CA TYR A 602 -1.46 -17.42 37.46
C TYR A 602 -1.74 -18.48 36.39
N GLY A 603 -1.86 -19.75 36.80
CA GLY A 603 -2.33 -20.83 35.94
C GLY A 603 -1.25 -21.50 35.07
N ILE A 604 0.03 -21.21 35.34
CA ILE A 604 1.15 -21.88 34.69
C ILE A 604 1.55 -23.11 35.51
N ARG A 605 1.78 -24.24 34.85
CA ARG A 605 2.15 -25.49 35.53
C ARG A 605 3.55 -25.40 36.17
N GLU A 606 3.76 -26.21 37.20
CA GLU A 606 5.03 -26.25 37.94
C GLU A 606 6.22 -26.73 37.09
N ASP A 607 5.99 -27.58 36.10
CA ASP A 607 7.02 -28.13 35.20
C ASP A 607 7.46 -27.16 34.08
N VAL A 608 6.77 -26.01 33.94
CA VAL A 608 7.09 -25.02 32.91
C VAL A 608 8.17 -24.08 33.40
N GLU A 609 9.28 -23.99 32.66
CA GLU A 609 10.40 -23.11 32.97
C GLU A 609 10.44 -21.88 32.04
N LEU A 610 10.89 -20.75 32.58
CA LEU A 610 11.19 -19.55 31.80
C LEU A 610 12.54 -19.72 31.07
N ARG A 611 12.52 -19.74 29.73
CA ARG A 611 13.74 -19.94 28.94
C ARG A 611 14.26 -18.60 28.42
N ILE A 612 15.57 -18.38 28.58
CA ILE A 612 16.22 -17.20 28.04
C ILE A 612 16.94 -17.56 26.74
N VAL A 613 16.49 -16.97 25.62
CA VAL A 613 17.00 -17.21 24.26
C VAL A 613 17.75 -16.02 23.68
#